data_AF-A0AAQ3P2V2-F1
#
_entry.id   AF-A0AAQ3P2V2-F1
#
_cell.length_a   1.000
_cell.length_b   1.000
_cell.length_c   1.000
_cell.angle_alpha   90.00
_cell.angle_beta   90.00
_cell.angle_gamma   90.00
#
_symmetry.space_group_name_H-M   'P 1'
#
loop_
_entity.id
_entity.type
_entity.pdbx_description
1 polymer ?
#
loop_
_entity_poly.entity_id
_entity_poly.type
_entity_poly.pdbx_seq_one_letter_code
_entity_poly.pdbx_strand_id
1 'polypeptide(L)'
;MSMPLLAPESMEAEASIPSDSLRGQISKFTTLATEAYKRKPIHYWIFLFLGILAMLVAFPASSIVSRVYYDKGGQSKWIISWVAVAGWPITALILFPAYFFSKTFPTPLNLKLILSYIILGFLSAADNLMYAYAYAYLPASTASLVASSSLVFSALFGYFLVKNKVDASIVNAVFIITAALTIIALDSSSDKYPNISDSEYIMGFVWDVLGSALHGLIFALSELLFVRLLGRRSFIVVLEQQVMVSLFAFLFTTVGVIVSGDFQGMAHEATTFKGGRAAYVLILVWGAITFQLGVLGGTAVIFLGSTVLAGVLNAVRTPVTSIAAVILLNDPMSGFKILSLVITIWGFGSYIYGSSMREKNHESVATYSSP
;
A
#
# COMPACT_ATOMS: atom_id res chain seq x y z
N MET A 1 -52.96 65.34 24.77
CA MET A 1 -53.79 64.15 24.46
C MET A 1 -52.94 62.92 24.75
N SER A 2 -53.51 61.88 25.36
CA SER A 2 -52.79 60.78 26.02
C SER A 2 -52.53 59.55 25.13
N MET A 3 -51.57 58.73 25.57
CA MET A 3 -51.39 57.29 25.27
C MET A 3 -52.71 56.48 25.35
N PRO A 4 -52.81 55.22 24.82
CA PRO A 4 -51.79 54.15 24.82
C PRO A 4 -51.54 53.56 23.39
N LEU A 5 -51.09 52.32 23.11
CA LEU A 5 -50.88 51.04 23.83
C LEU A 5 -49.74 50.22 23.16
N LEU A 6 -49.38 49.05 23.72
CA LEU A 6 -48.44 48.05 23.20
C LEU A 6 -49.17 46.80 22.68
N ALA A 7 -48.63 46.12 21.66
CA ALA A 7 -49.00 44.77 21.23
C ALA A 7 -47.75 44.04 20.67
N PRO A 8 -47.68 42.69 20.71
CA PRO A 8 -46.43 41.98 21.02
C PRO A 8 -45.60 41.48 19.83
N GLU A 9 -44.35 41.11 20.13
CA GLU A 9 -43.43 40.38 19.26
C GLU A 9 -44.04 39.08 18.69
N SER A 10 -43.93 38.90 17.37
CA SER A 10 -44.13 37.61 16.71
C SER A 10 -42.77 36.91 16.58
N MET A 11 -42.61 35.78 17.26
CA MET A 11 -41.43 34.92 17.16
C MET A 11 -41.18 34.52 15.69
N GLU A 12 -39.99 34.81 15.16
CA GLU A 12 -39.55 34.25 13.88
C GLU A 12 -39.44 32.73 14.00
N ALA A 13 -40.16 32.01 13.13
CA ALA A 13 -40.13 30.56 13.11
C ALA A 13 -38.75 30.08 12.63
N GLU A 14 -38.03 29.42 13.52
CA GLU A 14 -36.73 28.80 13.24
C GLU A 14 -36.86 27.81 12.07
N ALA A 15 -36.29 28.17 10.91
CA ALA A 15 -36.47 27.42 9.67
C ALA A 15 -35.79 26.05 9.77
N SER A 16 -36.59 25.00 10.01
CA SER A 16 -36.09 23.63 10.17
C SER A 16 -35.27 23.18 8.95
N ILE A 17 -33.98 22.91 9.18
CA ILE A 17 -33.06 22.35 8.18
C ILE A 17 -33.57 20.96 7.80
N PRO A 18 -33.91 20.68 6.52
CA PRO A 18 -34.43 19.37 6.13
C PRO A 18 -33.38 18.28 6.36
N SER A 19 -33.69 17.29 7.18
CA SER A 19 -32.86 16.10 7.34
C SER A 19 -32.91 15.27 6.07
N ASP A 20 -31.88 15.40 5.24
CA ASP A 20 -31.73 14.73 3.94
C ASP A 20 -31.80 13.20 4.15
N SER A 21 -32.96 12.60 3.87
CA SER A 21 -33.31 11.22 4.22
C SER A 21 -32.23 10.23 3.83
N LEU A 22 -31.93 9.26 4.69
CA LEU A 22 -30.92 8.22 4.47
C LEU A 22 -31.08 7.52 3.11
N ARG A 23 -32.34 7.30 2.67
CA ARG A 23 -32.66 6.74 1.35
C ARG A 23 -32.35 7.68 0.19
N GLY A 24 -32.49 8.99 0.40
CA GLY A 24 -32.07 10.05 -0.52
C GLY A 24 -30.56 10.24 -0.58
N GLN A 25 -29.85 10.04 0.53
CA GLN A 25 -28.38 9.99 0.53
C GLN A 25 -27.86 8.76 -0.24
N ILE A 26 -28.47 7.59 -0.05
CA ILE A 26 -28.14 6.36 -0.78
C ILE A 26 -28.44 6.48 -2.28
N SER A 27 -29.59 7.08 -2.67
CA SER A 27 -29.89 7.28 -4.09
C SER A 27 -28.89 8.25 -4.73
N LYS A 28 -28.62 9.42 -4.09
CA LYS A 28 -27.58 10.37 -4.52
C LYS A 28 -26.21 9.69 -4.65
N PHE A 29 -25.81 8.85 -3.69
CA PHE A 29 -24.55 8.09 -3.75
C PHE A 29 -24.51 7.14 -4.96
N THR A 30 -25.59 6.41 -5.22
CA THR A 30 -25.70 5.53 -6.39
C THR A 30 -25.59 6.32 -7.70
N THR A 31 -26.21 7.50 -7.81
CA THR A 31 -26.11 8.35 -9.01
C THR A 31 -24.70 8.90 -9.20
N LEU A 32 -24.07 9.42 -8.15
CA LEU A 32 -22.71 9.98 -8.19
C LEU A 32 -21.67 8.90 -8.54
N ALA A 33 -21.75 7.72 -7.92
CA ALA A 33 -20.92 6.58 -8.29
C ALA A 33 -21.12 6.17 -9.76
N THR A 34 -22.35 6.29 -10.28
CA THR A 34 -22.68 6.02 -11.68
C THR A 34 -22.11 7.10 -12.63
N GLU A 35 -22.05 8.37 -12.22
CA GLU A 35 -21.48 9.45 -13.02
C GLU A 35 -19.95 9.47 -13.01
N ALA A 36 -19.32 9.27 -11.85
CA ALA A 36 -17.89 9.00 -11.74
C ALA A 36 -17.48 7.79 -12.59
N TYR A 37 -18.28 6.71 -12.55
CA TYR A 37 -18.09 5.53 -13.40
C TYR A 37 -18.15 5.88 -14.90
N LYS A 38 -19.12 6.69 -15.34
CA LYS A 38 -19.28 7.14 -16.74
C LYS A 38 -18.15 8.05 -17.23
N ARG A 39 -17.49 8.83 -16.36
CA ARG A 39 -16.40 9.76 -16.74
C ARG A 39 -15.10 9.05 -17.15
N LYS A 40 -14.95 7.75 -16.84
CA LYS A 40 -13.75 6.95 -17.19
C LYS A 40 -14.17 5.72 -18.01
N PRO A 41 -13.36 5.31 -19.01
CA PRO A 41 -13.70 4.13 -19.82
C PRO A 41 -13.65 2.86 -18.97
N ILE A 42 -14.48 1.86 -19.30
CA ILE A 42 -14.65 0.63 -18.50
C ILE A 42 -13.32 -0.06 -18.17
N HIS A 43 -12.34 -0.05 -19.09
CA HIS A 43 -11.01 -0.65 -18.86
C HIS A 43 -10.23 0.01 -17.71
N TYR A 44 -10.43 1.31 -17.42
CA TYR A 44 -9.83 1.98 -16.27
C TYR A 44 -10.28 1.32 -14.96
N TRP A 45 -11.59 1.07 -14.83
CA TRP A 45 -12.17 0.45 -13.63
C TRP A 45 -11.77 -1.01 -13.48
N ILE A 46 -11.70 -1.76 -14.59
CA ILE A 46 -11.21 -3.14 -14.60
C ILE A 46 -9.75 -3.21 -14.13
N PHE A 47 -8.85 -2.39 -14.68
CA PHE A 47 -7.45 -2.40 -14.27
C PHE A 47 -7.24 -1.88 -12.84
N LEU A 48 -8.03 -0.89 -12.40
CA LEU A 48 -7.99 -0.40 -11.02
C LEU A 48 -8.44 -1.48 -10.04
N PHE A 49 -9.56 -2.16 -10.32
CA PHE A 49 -10.06 -3.26 -9.50
C PHE A 49 -9.07 -4.43 -9.45
N LEU A 50 -8.50 -4.83 -10.61
CA LEU A 50 -7.50 -5.89 -10.67
C LEU A 50 -6.22 -5.54 -9.92
N GLY A 51 -5.76 -4.28 -10.00
CA GLY A 51 -4.61 -3.79 -9.24
C GLY A 51 -4.86 -3.79 -7.72
N ILE A 52 -6.04 -3.33 -7.29
CA ILE A 52 -6.48 -3.39 -5.89
C ILE A 52 -6.52 -4.85 -5.41
N LEU A 53 -7.16 -5.75 -6.15
CA LEU A 53 -7.27 -7.17 -5.80
C LEU A 53 -5.88 -7.83 -5.71
N ALA A 54 -4.97 -7.52 -6.65
CA ALA A 54 -3.60 -8.00 -6.63
C ALA A 54 -2.85 -7.50 -5.38
N MET A 55 -2.95 -6.21 -5.01
CA MET A 55 -2.37 -5.70 -3.76
C MET A 55 -2.94 -6.39 -2.52
N LEU A 56 -4.27 -6.49 -2.42
CA LEU A 56 -4.96 -6.97 -1.21
C LEU A 56 -4.89 -8.49 -1.01
N VAL A 57 -4.51 -9.27 -2.04
CA VAL A 57 -4.31 -10.72 -1.93
C VAL A 57 -2.82 -11.07 -1.92
N ALA A 58 -2.05 -10.52 -2.87
CA ALA A 58 -0.69 -10.98 -3.12
C ALA A 58 0.32 -10.42 -2.11
N PHE A 59 0.15 -9.18 -1.61
CA PHE A 59 1.02 -8.70 -0.52
C PHE A 59 0.82 -9.48 0.77
N PRO A 60 -0.40 -9.67 1.33
CA PRO A 60 -0.59 -10.51 2.51
C PRO A 60 -0.01 -11.92 2.32
N ALA A 61 -0.23 -12.55 1.16
CA ALA A 61 0.39 -13.84 0.84
C ALA A 61 1.92 -13.79 0.91
N SER A 62 2.56 -12.77 0.34
CA SER A 62 4.03 -12.60 0.39
C SER A 62 4.56 -12.36 1.81
N SER A 63 3.83 -11.62 2.66
CA SER A 63 4.17 -11.41 4.07
C SER A 63 4.10 -12.70 4.88
N ILE A 64 3.03 -13.49 4.68
CA ILE A 64 2.88 -14.81 5.33
C ILE A 64 3.98 -15.76 4.87
N VAL A 65 4.25 -15.87 3.56
CA VAL A 65 5.31 -16.72 3.01
C VAL A 65 6.69 -16.32 3.57
N SER A 66 6.98 -15.01 3.68
CA SER A 66 8.22 -14.50 4.27
C SER A 66 8.35 -14.84 5.76
N ARG A 67 7.25 -14.81 6.52
CA ARG A 67 7.28 -15.21 7.94
C ARG A 67 7.42 -16.73 8.09
N VAL A 68 6.78 -17.52 7.24
CA VAL A 68 6.92 -19.00 7.20
C VAL A 68 8.35 -19.43 6.87
N TYR A 69 9.07 -18.69 6.02
CA TYR A 69 10.50 -18.89 5.78
C TYR A 69 11.32 -18.82 7.07
N TYR A 70 11.18 -17.75 7.85
CA TYR A 70 11.92 -17.57 9.10
C TYR A 70 11.51 -18.59 10.18
N ASP A 71 10.22 -18.86 10.35
CA ASP A 71 9.73 -19.86 11.32
C ASP A 71 10.26 -21.29 11.04
N LYS A 72 10.38 -21.64 9.76
CA LYS A 72 10.91 -22.93 9.32
C LYS A 72 12.43 -23.02 9.28
N GLY A 73 13.14 -21.99 9.76
CA GLY A 73 14.58 -22.00 9.96
C GLY A 73 15.40 -21.32 8.86
N GLY A 74 14.76 -20.56 7.96
CA GLY A 74 15.47 -19.59 7.12
C GLY A 74 16.07 -18.46 7.97
N GLN A 75 17.24 -17.96 7.58
CA GLN A 75 18.01 -16.98 8.35
C GLN A 75 18.44 -15.76 7.53
N SER A 76 18.66 -15.92 6.23
CA SER A 76 19.10 -14.81 5.38
C SER A 76 17.98 -13.81 5.07
N LYS A 77 18.26 -12.56 5.41
CA LYS A 77 17.40 -11.41 5.06
C LYS A 77 17.64 -10.95 3.63
N TRP A 78 18.84 -11.22 3.09
CA TRP A 78 19.16 -10.98 1.69
C TRP A 78 18.42 -11.95 0.75
N ILE A 79 18.26 -13.22 1.11
CA ILE A 79 17.47 -14.19 0.31
C ILE A 79 16.02 -13.71 0.20
N ILE A 80 15.37 -13.31 1.30
CA ILE A 80 13.99 -12.78 1.26
C ILE A 80 13.90 -11.48 0.45
N SER A 81 14.83 -10.55 0.65
CA SER A 81 14.91 -9.29 -0.12
C SER A 81 15.09 -9.53 -1.63
N TRP A 82 15.91 -10.53 -2.00
CA TRP A 82 16.15 -10.96 -3.38
C TRP A 82 14.95 -11.66 -3.99
N VAL A 83 14.31 -12.58 -3.25
CA VAL A 83 13.08 -13.28 -3.67
C VAL A 83 11.97 -12.30 -4.02
N ALA A 84 11.79 -11.23 -3.25
CA ALA A 84 10.80 -10.19 -3.50
C ALA A 84 10.90 -9.58 -4.92
N VAL A 85 12.08 -9.58 -5.55
CA VAL A 85 12.31 -9.03 -6.90
C VAL A 85 12.77 -10.05 -7.94
N ALA A 86 13.06 -11.29 -7.54
CA ALA A 86 13.33 -12.41 -8.44
C ALA A 86 12.15 -12.72 -9.38
N GLY A 87 10.94 -12.31 -9.01
CA GLY A 87 9.73 -12.42 -9.84
C GLY A 87 9.69 -11.48 -11.06
N TRP A 88 10.64 -10.56 -11.24
CA TRP A 88 10.65 -9.57 -12.34
C TRP A 88 10.35 -10.12 -13.76
N PRO A 89 10.77 -11.35 -14.16
CA PRO A 89 10.46 -11.88 -15.48
C PRO A 89 8.96 -12.10 -15.71
N ILE A 90 8.16 -12.30 -14.65
CA ILE A 90 6.71 -12.48 -14.76
C ILE A 90 6.07 -11.24 -15.40
N THR A 91 6.48 -10.04 -14.99
CA THR A 91 5.96 -8.80 -15.60
C THR A 91 6.51 -8.59 -17.01
N ALA A 92 7.74 -9.03 -17.30
CA ALA A 92 8.28 -8.99 -18.65
C ALA A 92 7.51 -9.92 -19.61
N LEU A 93 7.12 -11.11 -19.15
CA LEU A 93 6.27 -12.06 -19.90
C LEU A 93 4.86 -11.51 -20.17
N ILE A 94 4.35 -10.58 -19.35
CA ILE A 94 3.10 -9.85 -19.62
C ILE A 94 3.35 -8.69 -20.60
N LEU A 95 4.48 -8.00 -20.48
CA LEU A 95 4.87 -6.85 -21.30
C LEU A 95 5.12 -7.21 -22.78
N PHE A 96 5.86 -8.29 -23.05
CA PHE A 96 6.22 -8.63 -24.44
C PHE A 96 4.99 -8.86 -25.34
N PRO A 97 3.99 -9.69 -24.97
CA PRO A 97 2.75 -9.81 -25.75
C PRO A 97 1.98 -8.49 -25.87
N ALA A 98 1.99 -7.65 -24.82
CA ALA A 98 1.27 -6.38 -24.82
C ALA A 98 1.77 -5.41 -25.90
N TYR A 99 3.07 -5.40 -26.22
CA TYR A 99 3.61 -4.65 -27.37
C TYR A 99 3.05 -5.13 -28.70
N PHE A 100 3.03 -6.46 -28.94
CA PHE A 100 2.52 -7.03 -30.18
C PHE A 100 1.02 -6.80 -30.37
N PHE A 101 0.20 -7.03 -29.34
CA PHE A 101 -1.25 -6.83 -29.41
C PHE A 101 -1.64 -5.35 -29.55
N SER A 102 -0.94 -4.46 -28.85
CA SER A 102 -1.21 -3.01 -28.92
C SER A 102 -0.58 -2.33 -30.14
N LYS A 103 0.31 -3.03 -30.86
CA LYS A 103 1.16 -2.49 -31.94
C LYS A 103 1.95 -1.25 -31.51
N THR A 104 2.46 -1.27 -30.28
CA THR A 104 3.16 -0.16 -29.63
C THR A 104 4.64 -0.50 -29.48
N PHE A 105 5.52 0.49 -29.70
CA PHE A 105 6.96 0.35 -29.45
C PHE A 105 7.32 0.68 -27.99
N PRO A 106 8.42 0.11 -27.44
CA PRO A 106 8.92 0.47 -26.13
C PRO A 106 9.15 1.97 -25.95
N THR A 107 8.88 2.51 -24.76
CA THR A 107 9.16 3.92 -24.46
C THR A 107 10.66 4.21 -24.63
N PRO A 108 11.06 5.21 -25.46
CA PRO A 108 12.47 5.51 -25.69
C PRO A 108 13.23 5.85 -24.41
N LEU A 109 14.23 5.02 -24.09
CA LEU A 109 15.07 5.23 -22.91
C LEU A 109 16.00 6.43 -23.14
N ASN A 110 15.91 7.40 -22.23
CA ASN A 110 16.85 8.52 -22.11
C ASN A 110 17.54 8.48 -20.75
N LEU A 111 18.67 9.18 -20.61
CA LEU A 111 19.51 9.13 -19.41
C LEU A 111 18.74 9.46 -18.12
N LYS A 112 17.78 10.40 -18.15
CA LYS A 112 16.97 10.77 -16.97
C LYS A 112 16.03 9.64 -16.56
N LEU A 113 15.41 8.96 -17.53
CA LEU A 113 14.52 7.83 -17.30
C LEU A 113 15.30 6.60 -16.79
N ILE A 114 16.44 6.28 -17.40
CA ILE A 114 17.32 5.19 -16.95
C ILE A 114 17.78 5.45 -15.51
N LEU A 115 18.28 6.66 -15.20
CA LEU A 115 18.73 7.01 -13.85
C LEU A 115 17.57 6.93 -12.84
N SER A 116 16.36 7.32 -13.24
CA SER A 116 15.17 7.22 -12.39
C SER A 116 14.79 5.76 -12.09
N TYR A 117 14.91 4.85 -13.06
CA TYR A 117 14.73 3.41 -12.84
C TYR A 117 15.84 2.80 -11.96
N ILE A 118 17.09 3.22 -12.12
CA ILE A 118 18.21 2.77 -11.25
C ILE A 118 17.96 3.22 -9.81
N ILE A 119 17.59 4.50 -9.59
CA ILE A 119 17.30 5.05 -8.26
C ILE A 119 16.10 4.31 -7.65
N LEU A 120 14.99 4.18 -8.37
CA LEU A 120 13.82 3.44 -7.87
C LEU A 120 14.16 1.98 -7.55
N GLY A 121 14.93 1.29 -8.40
CA GLY A 121 15.38 -0.08 -8.15
C GLY A 121 16.27 -0.20 -6.92
N PHE A 122 17.19 0.75 -6.70
CA PHE A 122 18.00 0.82 -5.48
C PHE A 122 17.14 1.02 -4.23
N LEU A 123 16.20 1.97 -4.28
CA LEU A 123 15.28 2.22 -3.17
C LEU A 123 14.40 0.99 -2.89
N SER A 124 13.89 0.30 -3.92
CA SER A 124 13.13 -0.94 -3.77
C SER A 124 13.97 -2.10 -3.22
N ALA A 125 15.26 -2.22 -3.58
CA ALA A 125 16.15 -3.21 -2.98
C ALA A 125 16.36 -2.96 -1.48
N ALA A 126 16.57 -1.68 -1.09
CA ALA A 126 16.67 -1.29 0.30
C ALA A 126 15.35 -1.50 1.07
N ASP A 127 14.20 -1.12 0.50
CA ASP A 127 12.85 -1.32 1.06
C ASP A 127 12.57 -2.82 1.35
N ASN A 128 12.83 -3.68 0.37
CA ASN A 128 12.70 -5.13 0.52
C ASN A 128 13.62 -5.68 1.61
N LEU A 129 14.83 -5.12 1.77
CA LEU A 129 15.74 -5.53 2.83
C LEU A 129 15.24 -5.07 4.20
N MET A 130 14.76 -3.84 4.35
CA MET A 130 14.17 -3.33 5.59
C MET A 130 12.98 -4.20 6.03
N TYR A 131 12.04 -4.51 5.13
CA TYR A 131 10.95 -5.43 5.43
C TYR A 131 11.41 -6.87 5.70
N ALA A 132 12.47 -7.36 5.03
CA ALA A 132 13.05 -8.67 5.35
C ALA A 132 13.61 -8.71 6.78
N TYR A 133 14.25 -7.64 7.26
CA TYR A 133 14.68 -7.50 8.65
C TYR A 133 13.48 -7.40 9.61
N ALA A 134 12.42 -6.68 9.27
CA ALA A 134 11.20 -6.60 10.07
C ALA A 134 10.56 -7.99 10.29
N TYR A 135 10.32 -8.76 9.22
CA TYR A 135 9.72 -10.11 9.31
C TYR A 135 10.61 -11.17 9.99
N ALA A 136 11.90 -10.91 10.14
CA ALA A 136 12.81 -11.77 10.89
C ALA A 136 12.56 -11.70 12.41
N TYR A 137 12.15 -10.53 12.92
CA TYR A 137 12.05 -10.27 14.37
C TYR A 137 10.62 -10.02 14.86
N LEU A 138 9.73 -9.47 14.02
CA LEU A 138 8.33 -9.19 14.36
C LEU A 138 7.39 -10.31 13.90
N PRO A 139 6.27 -10.53 14.62
CA PRO A 139 5.14 -11.28 14.10
C PRO A 139 4.56 -10.63 12.83
N ALA A 140 4.05 -11.45 11.91
CA ALA A 140 3.51 -10.95 10.64
C ALA A 140 2.31 -10.00 10.87
N SER A 141 1.52 -10.27 11.91
CA SER A 141 0.42 -9.42 12.41
C SER A 141 0.87 -8.06 12.92
N THR A 142 2.07 -7.95 13.49
CA THR A 142 2.65 -6.73 14.05
C THR A 142 3.33 -5.92 12.97
N ALA A 143 4.18 -6.58 12.18
CA ALA A 143 4.81 -6.00 11.01
C ALA A 143 3.77 -5.40 10.05
N SER A 144 2.67 -6.12 9.75
CA SER A 144 1.61 -5.55 8.91
C SER A 144 0.98 -4.29 9.51
N LEU A 145 0.70 -4.26 10.81
CA LEU A 145 0.13 -3.08 11.45
C LEU A 145 1.12 -1.90 11.48
N VAL A 146 2.41 -2.13 11.76
CA VAL A 146 3.45 -1.09 11.67
C VAL A 146 3.59 -0.59 10.23
N ALA A 147 3.51 -1.49 9.25
CA ALA A 147 3.55 -1.18 7.82
C ALA A 147 2.38 -0.29 7.34
N SER A 148 1.30 -0.17 8.12
CA SER A 148 0.21 0.79 7.83
C SER A 148 0.70 2.25 7.88
N SER A 149 1.78 2.53 8.62
CA SER A 149 2.44 3.85 8.67
C SER A 149 2.92 4.33 7.30
N SER A 150 3.08 3.43 6.31
CA SER A 150 3.35 3.79 4.91
C SER A 150 2.29 4.73 4.31
N LEU A 151 1.04 4.75 4.82
CA LEU A 151 0.05 5.77 4.46
C LEU A 151 0.49 7.18 4.87
N VAL A 152 1.04 7.35 6.08
CA VAL A 152 1.51 8.65 6.58
C VAL A 152 2.60 9.20 5.67
N PHE A 153 3.59 8.36 5.35
CA PHE A 153 4.67 8.74 4.45
C PHE A 153 4.20 8.95 3.01
N SER A 154 3.27 8.12 2.50
CA SER A 154 2.65 8.32 1.17
C SER A 154 1.89 9.64 1.06
N ALA A 155 1.17 10.05 2.12
CA ALA A 155 0.49 11.33 2.18
C ALA A 155 1.49 12.50 2.18
N LEU A 156 2.54 12.42 3.01
CA LEU A 156 3.60 13.43 3.09
C LEU A 156 4.37 13.57 1.76
N PHE A 157 4.94 12.49 1.23
CA PHE A 157 5.70 12.53 -0.02
C PHE A 157 4.82 12.84 -1.24
N GLY A 158 3.58 12.32 -1.27
CA GLY A 158 2.59 12.70 -2.29
C GLY A 158 2.30 14.20 -2.29
N TYR A 159 2.13 14.82 -1.12
CA TYR A 159 1.94 16.26 -0.99
C TYR A 159 3.19 17.06 -1.39
N PHE A 160 4.36 16.72 -0.83
CA PHE A 160 5.58 17.51 -1.04
C PHE A 160 6.20 17.34 -2.43
N LEU A 161 6.29 16.11 -2.95
CA LEU A 161 6.99 15.81 -4.20
C LEU A 161 6.07 15.86 -5.43
N VAL A 162 4.88 15.27 -5.32
CA VAL A 162 3.93 15.13 -6.45
C VAL A 162 2.90 16.26 -6.51
N LYS A 163 2.68 16.97 -5.39
CA LYS A 163 1.63 18.00 -5.20
C LYS A 163 0.21 17.43 -5.19
N ASN A 164 0.05 16.21 -4.66
CA ASN A 164 -1.26 15.62 -4.41
C ASN A 164 -2.05 16.45 -3.38
N LYS A 165 -3.35 16.64 -3.62
CA LYS A 165 -4.23 17.41 -2.72
C LYS A 165 -4.53 16.60 -1.46
N VAL A 166 -4.03 17.06 -0.33
CA VAL A 166 -4.41 16.56 1.00
C VAL A 166 -5.72 17.21 1.44
N ASP A 167 -6.64 16.41 1.96
CA ASP A 167 -7.93 16.84 2.49
C ASP A 167 -8.10 16.38 3.96
N ALA A 168 -9.18 16.82 4.61
CA ALA A 168 -9.47 16.46 5.99
C ALA A 168 -9.62 14.94 6.22
N SER A 169 -10.00 14.18 5.20
CA SER A 169 -10.17 12.73 5.27
C SER A 169 -8.80 12.02 5.29
N ILE A 170 -7.86 12.47 4.47
CA ILE A 170 -6.45 12.06 4.51
C ILE A 170 -5.81 12.44 5.85
N VAL A 171 -6.01 13.68 6.33
CA VAL A 171 -5.46 14.13 7.63
C VAL A 171 -6.00 13.29 8.79
N ASN A 172 -7.30 12.99 8.80
CA ASN A 172 -7.92 12.12 9.79
C ASN A 172 -7.35 10.69 9.74
N ALA A 173 -7.20 10.11 8.55
CA ALA A 173 -6.59 8.78 8.39
C ALA A 173 -5.13 8.76 8.87
N VAL A 174 -4.34 9.80 8.59
CA VAL A 174 -2.96 9.96 9.09
C VAL A 174 -2.90 10.02 10.61
N PHE A 175 -3.77 10.81 11.25
CA PHE A 175 -3.88 10.90 12.71
C PHE A 175 -4.23 9.53 13.33
N ILE A 176 -5.22 8.85 12.77
CA ILE A 176 -5.70 7.54 13.21
C ILE A 176 -4.61 6.46 13.10
N ILE A 177 -3.89 6.39 11.97
CA ILE A 177 -2.76 5.45 11.80
C ILE A 177 -1.61 5.77 12.76
N THR A 178 -1.35 7.06 13.03
CA THR A 178 -0.31 7.45 14.00
C THR A 178 -0.67 7.01 15.43
N ALA A 179 -1.94 7.12 15.82
CA ALA A 179 -2.45 6.59 17.08
C ALA A 179 -2.37 5.05 17.13
N ALA A 180 -2.78 4.37 16.05
CA ALA A 180 -2.70 2.91 15.91
C ALA A 180 -1.25 2.39 16.07
N LEU A 181 -0.28 3.06 15.45
CA LEU A 181 1.16 2.77 15.58
C LEU A 181 1.66 2.97 17.01
N THR A 182 1.25 4.05 17.65
CA THR A 182 1.61 4.37 19.04
C THR A 182 1.10 3.29 20.00
N ILE A 183 -0.13 2.81 19.80
CA ILE A 183 -0.74 1.72 20.59
C ILE A 183 0.08 0.43 20.48
N ILE A 184 0.60 0.09 19.29
CA ILE A 184 1.44 -1.11 19.11
C ILE A 184 2.82 -0.94 19.76
N ALA A 185 3.42 0.25 19.65
CA ALA A 185 4.71 0.51 20.28
C ALA A 185 4.68 0.32 21.81
N LEU A 186 3.53 0.63 22.44
CA LEU A 186 3.28 0.41 23.87
C LEU A 186 3.04 -1.06 24.24
N ASP A 187 2.81 -1.95 23.27
CA ASP A 187 2.48 -3.37 23.45
C ASP A 187 3.69 -4.31 23.26
N SER A 188 4.90 -3.75 23.17
CA SER A 188 6.16 -4.42 22.78
C SER A 188 6.58 -5.66 23.59
N SER A 189 5.91 -5.99 24.69
CA SER A 189 6.19 -7.16 25.53
C SER A 189 5.20 -8.33 25.36
N SER A 190 4.04 -8.14 24.72
CA SER A 190 2.96 -9.14 24.75
C SER A 190 3.01 -10.18 23.62
N ASP A 191 3.73 -9.89 22.54
CA ASP A 191 3.68 -10.66 21.28
C ASP A 191 5.06 -11.10 20.75
N LYS A 192 6.13 -10.72 21.44
CA LYS A 192 7.51 -11.06 21.10
C LYS A 192 7.74 -12.57 21.10
N TYR A 193 8.39 -13.09 20.07
CA TYR A 193 8.71 -14.53 19.99
C TYR A 193 9.71 -14.96 21.07
N PRO A 194 9.61 -16.19 21.64
CA PRO A 194 10.44 -16.62 22.78
C PRO A 194 11.95 -16.61 22.55
N ASN A 195 12.38 -16.69 21.28
CA ASN A 195 13.78 -16.72 20.86
C ASN A 195 14.32 -15.35 20.38
N ILE A 196 13.55 -14.27 20.55
CA ILE A 196 13.89 -12.91 20.11
C ILE A 196 14.10 -12.00 21.33
N SER A 197 15.24 -11.30 21.37
CA SER A 197 15.54 -10.32 22.41
C SER A 197 14.75 -9.01 22.23
N ASP A 198 14.62 -8.22 23.30
CA ASP A 198 13.95 -6.91 23.22
C ASP A 198 14.64 -5.97 22.22
N SER A 199 15.97 -6.03 22.12
CA SER A 199 16.72 -5.23 21.15
C SER A 199 16.45 -5.63 19.71
N GLU A 200 16.28 -6.92 19.42
CA GLU A 200 15.93 -7.42 18.08
C GLU A 200 14.50 -7.06 17.72
N TYR A 201 13.56 -7.15 18.66
CA TYR A 201 12.17 -6.73 18.45
C TYR A 201 12.08 -5.22 18.15
N ILE A 202 12.74 -4.38 18.95
CA ILE A 202 12.83 -2.92 18.71
C ILE A 202 13.48 -2.65 17.34
N MET A 203 14.55 -3.37 17.00
CA MET A 203 15.20 -3.26 15.69
C MET A 203 14.25 -3.62 14.54
N GLY A 204 13.43 -4.67 14.70
CA GLY A 204 12.37 -5.03 13.76
C GLY A 204 11.35 -3.91 13.57
N PHE A 205 10.89 -3.30 14.66
CA PHE A 205 9.96 -2.15 14.62
C PHE A 205 10.57 -0.94 13.89
N VAL A 206 11.83 -0.62 14.17
CA VAL A 206 12.56 0.47 13.49
C VAL A 206 12.71 0.19 12.00
N TRP A 207 13.09 -1.04 11.61
CA TRP A 207 13.19 -1.41 10.20
C TRP A 207 11.85 -1.36 9.47
N ASP A 208 10.75 -1.75 10.10
CA ASP A 208 9.42 -1.68 9.50
C ASP A 208 8.95 -0.23 9.28
N VAL A 209 9.19 0.67 10.24
CA VAL A 209 8.92 2.11 10.07
C VAL A 209 9.80 2.74 8.98
N LEU A 210 11.08 2.37 8.91
CA LEU A 210 12.00 2.86 7.86
C LEU A 210 11.60 2.33 6.47
N GLY A 211 11.25 1.05 6.36
CA GLY A 211 10.68 0.45 5.14
C GLY A 211 9.40 1.19 4.74
N SER A 212 8.48 1.40 5.68
CA SER A 212 7.23 2.14 5.44
C SER A 212 7.45 3.57 4.93
N ALA A 213 8.48 4.26 5.42
CA ALA A 213 8.89 5.56 4.90
C ALA A 213 9.43 5.47 3.47
N LEU A 214 10.29 4.48 3.22
CA LEU A 214 10.90 4.25 1.92
C LEU A 214 9.87 3.81 0.87
N HIS A 215 8.92 2.95 1.22
CA HIS A 215 7.80 2.52 0.41
C HIS A 215 6.90 3.70 -0.01
N GLY A 216 6.57 4.59 0.94
CA GLY A 216 5.83 5.82 0.64
C GLY A 216 6.59 6.78 -0.29
N LEU A 217 7.93 6.84 -0.17
CA LEU A 217 8.79 7.59 -1.10
C LEU A 217 8.84 6.94 -2.49
N ILE A 218 8.95 5.61 -2.57
CA ILE A 218 8.92 4.84 -3.82
C ILE A 218 7.59 5.08 -4.56
N PHE A 219 6.45 5.11 -3.85
CA PHE A 219 5.16 5.44 -4.44
C PHE A 219 5.15 6.87 -5.02
N ALA A 220 5.65 7.87 -4.27
CA ALA A 220 5.72 9.25 -4.71
C ALA A 220 6.62 9.45 -5.93
N LEU A 221 7.81 8.86 -5.92
CA LEU A 221 8.75 8.91 -7.05
C LEU A 221 8.23 8.14 -8.27
N SER A 222 7.51 7.03 -8.05
CA SER A 222 6.83 6.28 -9.12
C SER A 222 5.72 7.09 -9.78
N GLU A 223 4.89 7.81 -9.00
CA GLU A 223 3.89 8.72 -9.57
C GLU A 223 4.55 9.88 -10.32
N LEU A 224 5.61 10.46 -9.76
CA LEU A 224 6.36 11.54 -10.39
C LEU A 224 6.93 11.10 -11.75
N LEU A 225 7.38 9.85 -11.86
CA LEU A 225 7.89 9.27 -13.10
C LEU A 225 6.80 9.13 -14.18
N PHE A 226 5.62 8.64 -13.79
CA PHE A 226 4.44 8.61 -14.66
C PHE A 226 3.97 9.99 -15.09
N VAL A 227 3.99 10.98 -14.21
CA VAL A 227 3.53 12.34 -14.52
C VAL A 227 4.54 13.11 -15.39
N ARG A 228 5.85 12.99 -15.12
CA ARG A 228 6.87 13.87 -15.74
C ARG A 228 7.63 13.26 -16.92
N LEU A 229 7.90 11.95 -16.95
CA LEU A 229 8.77 11.35 -17.98
C LEU A 229 8.02 10.39 -18.91
N LEU A 230 7.19 9.50 -18.37
CA LEU A 230 6.44 8.52 -19.17
C LEU A 230 5.14 9.10 -19.75
N GLY A 231 4.49 9.98 -18.99
CA GLY A 231 3.11 10.39 -19.20
C GLY A 231 2.13 9.26 -18.86
N ARG A 232 0.92 9.60 -18.41
CA ARG A 232 -0.16 8.63 -18.16
C ARG A 232 -0.82 8.16 -19.48
N ARG A 233 0.01 7.68 -20.43
CA ARG A 233 -0.35 7.45 -21.85
C ARG A 233 -1.07 6.12 -22.09
N SER A 234 -0.60 5.04 -21.48
CA SER A 234 -1.16 3.69 -21.63
C SER A 234 -0.73 2.80 -20.47
N PHE A 235 -1.38 1.65 -20.29
CA PHE A 235 -0.98 0.68 -19.26
C PHE A 235 0.37 0.01 -19.55
N ILE A 236 0.91 0.13 -20.77
CA ILE A 236 2.23 -0.42 -21.13
C ILE A 236 3.33 0.23 -20.29
N VAL A 237 3.25 1.54 -20.02
CA VAL A 237 4.30 2.23 -19.23
C VAL A 237 4.33 1.77 -17.76
N VAL A 238 3.22 1.21 -17.24
CA VAL A 238 3.13 0.58 -15.91
C VAL A 238 3.98 -0.70 -15.89
N LEU A 239 3.82 -1.53 -16.92
CA LEU A 239 4.57 -2.77 -17.11
C LEU A 239 6.05 -2.47 -17.37
N GLU A 240 6.38 -1.48 -18.20
CA GLU A 240 7.76 -1.02 -18.45
C GLU A 240 8.45 -0.57 -17.17
N GLN A 241 7.80 0.31 -16.40
CA GLN A 241 8.34 0.79 -15.13
C GLN A 241 8.52 -0.36 -14.13
N GLN A 242 7.53 -1.24 -13.99
CA GLN A 242 7.63 -2.36 -13.06
C GLN A 242 8.75 -3.35 -13.44
N VAL A 243 8.91 -3.65 -14.74
CA VAL A 243 10.02 -4.50 -15.22
C VAL A 243 11.37 -3.86 -14.92
N MET A 244 11.55 -2.57 -15.27
CA MET A 244 12.83 -1.88 -15.08
C MET A 244 13.18 -1.71 -13.60
N VAL A 245 12.22 -1.32 -12.76
CA VAL A 245 12.44 -1.16 -11.31
C VAL A 245 12.72 -2.51 -10.64
N SER A 246 11.92 -3.56 -10.91
CA SER A 246 12.19 -4.90 -10.37
C SER A 246 13.53 -5.46 -10.88
N LEU A 247 13.92 -5.20 -12.13
CA LEU A 247 15.22 -5.63 -12.68
C LEU A 247 16.40 -4.96 -11.96
N PHE A 248 16.39 -3.63 -11.81
CA PHE A 248 17.47 -2.94 -11.09
C PHE A 248 17.50 -3.35 -9.61
N ALA A 249 16.34 -3.48 -8.96
CA ALA A 249 16.26 -3.98 -7.60
C ALA A 249 16.83 -5.40 -7.48
N PHE A 250 16.52 -6.29 -8.42
CA PHE A 250 17.08 -7.65 -8.51
C PHE A 250 18.60 -7.64 -8.68
N LEU A 251 19.16 -6.73 -9.48
CA LEU A 251 20.62 -6.59 -9.60
C LEU A 251 21.26 -6.17 -8.27
N PHE A 252 20.70 -5.16 -7.58
CA PHE A 252 21.21 -4.72 -6.27
C PHE A 252 21.10 -5.79 -5.19
N THR A 253 19.97 -6.50 -5.09
CA THR A 253 19.80 -7.59 -4.11
C THR A 253 20.65 -8.81 -4.47
N THR A 254 20.90 -9.09 -5.76
CA THR A 254 21.83 -10.15 -6.19
C THR A 254 23.26 -9.84 -5.74
N VAL A 255 23.71 -8.59 -5.88
CA VAL A 255 25.01 -8.16 -5.33
C VAL A 255 25.04 -8.35 -3.81
N GLY A 256 23.96 -7.98 -3.10
CA GLY A 256 23.83 -8.21 -1.66
C GLY A 256 23.97 -9.68 -1.25
N VAL A 257 23.20 -10.58 -1.88
CA VAL A 257 23.23 -12.04 -1.65
C VAL A 257 24.60 -12.67 -1.97
N ILE A 258 25.32 -12.15 -2.97
CA ILE A 258 26.68 -12.59 -3.29
C ILE A 258 27.68 -12.11 -2.23
N VAL A 259 27.61 -10.83 -1.83
CA VAL A 259 28.53 -10.23 -0.86
C VAL A 259 28.33 -10.80 0.56
N SER A 260 27.10 -11.19 0.93
CA SER A 260 26.82 -11.84 2.20
C SER A 260 27.21 -13.33 2.24
N GLY A 261 27.51 -13.95 1.10
CA GLY A 261 27.74 -15.40 0.99
C GLY A 261 26.45 -16.24 1.08
N ASP A 262 25.28 -15.60 1.12
CA ASP A 262 24.00 -16.28 1.26
C ASP A 262 23.62 -17.10 0.01
N PHE A 263 24.22 -16.82 -1.15
CA PHE A 263 24.02 -17.65 -2.35
C PHE A 263 24.47 -19.10 -2.14
N GLN A 264 25.61 -19.29 -1.47
CA GLN A 264 26.10 -20.59 -1.02
C GLN A 264 25.30 -21.09 0.18
N GLY A 265 24.89 -20.17 1.07
CA GLY A 265 24.02 -20.43 2.21
C GLY A 265 22.70 -21.10 1.86
N MET A 266 22.04 -20.73 0.74
CA MET A 266 20.79 -21.33 0.26
C MET A 266 20.80 -22.86 0.25
N ALA A 267 21.88 -23.48 -0.22
CA ALA A 267 21.98 -24.93 -0.33
C ALA A 267 22.02 -25.61 1.05
N HIS A 268 22.71 -24.99 2.02
CA HIS A 268 22.79 -25.45 3.40
C HIS A 268 21.46 -25.24 4.12
N GLU A 269 20.91 -24.02 4.05
CA GLU A 269 19.64 -23.63 4.65
C GLU A 269 18.49 -24.55 4.21
N ALA A 270 18.42 -24.88 2.91
CA ALA A 270 17.45 -25.82 2.36
C ALA A 270 17.60 -27.26 2.90
N THR A 271 18.78 -27.65 3.44
CA THR A 271 18.96 -28.98 4.09
C THR A 271 18.42 -29.01 5.51
N THR A 272 18.55 -27.90 6.25
CA THR A 272 18.12 -27.78 7.66
C THR A 272 16.68 -27.27 7.79
N PHE A 273 16.07 -26.82 6.70
CA PHE A 273 14.74 -26.25 6.67
C PHE A 273 13.64 -27.23 7.13
N LYS A 274 12.76 -26.79 8.03
CA LYS A 274 11.63 -27.60 8.52
C LYS A 274 10.64 -27.85 7.37
N GLY A 275 10.43 -29.12 7.01
CA GLY A 275 9.67 -29.52 5.81
C GLY A 275 10.54 -29.76 4.56
N GLY A 276 11.86 -29.59 4.66
CA GLY A 276 12.85 -29.98 3.67
C GLY A 276 12.94 -29.10 2.43
N ARG A 277 13.86 -29.47 1.53
CA ARG A 277 14.24 -28.71 0.32
C ARG A 277 13.05 -28.34 -0.57
N ALA A 278 12.07 -29.22 -0.72
CA ALA A 278 10.90 -28.96 -1.56
C ALA A 278 10.03 -27.84 -0.98
N ALA A 279 9.78 -27.84 0.34
CA ALA A 279 9.04 -26.77 1.02
C ALA A 279 9.80 -25.44 0.97
N TYR A 280 11.12 -25.49 1.12
CA TYR A 280 12.00 -24.31 0.98
C TYR A 280 11.85 -23.65 -0.39
N VAL A 281 12.08 -24.41 -1.48
CA VAL A 281 11.96 -23.91 -2.85
C VAL A 281 10.55 -23.40 -3.14
N LEU A 282 9.52 -24.09 -2.66
CA LEU A 282 8.12 -23.69 -2.84
C LEU A 282 7.82 -22.33 -2.18
N ILE A 283 8.40 -22.07 -1.00
CA ILE A 283 8.31 -20.78 -0.30
C ILE A 283 9.02 -19.67 -1.08
N LEU A 284 10.24 -19.90 -1.58
CA LEU A 284 10.94 -18.88 -2.38
C LEU A 284 10.19 -18.58 -3.69
N VAL A 285 9.66 -19.61 -4.37
CA VAL A 285 8.90 -19.45 -5.63
C VAL A 285 7.59 -18.70 -5.40
N TRP A 286 6.78 -19.07 -4.41
CA TRP A 286 5.55 -18.34 -4.10
C TRP A 286 5.82 -16.94 -3.56
N GLY A 287 6.91 -16.74 -2.81
CA GLY A 287 7.35 -15.40 -2.39
C GLY A 287 7.59 -14.49 -3.60
N ALA A 288 8.37 -14.96 -4.58
CA ALA A 288 8.64 -14.21 -5.81
C ALA A 288 7.38 -13.92 -6.65
N ILE A 289 6.49 -14.91 -6.81
CA ILE A 289 5.23 -14.75 -7.55
C ILE A 289 4.31 -13.74 -6.86
N THR A 290 4.04 -13.95 -5.56
CA THR A 290 3.07 -13.13 -4.81
C THR A 290 3.58 -11.71 -4.61
N PHE A 291 4.86 -11.51 -4.30
CA PHE A 291 5.41 -10.18 -4.18
C PHE A 291 5.37 -9.42 -5.51
N GLN A 292 5.80 -10.03 -6.63
CA GLN A 292 5.78 -9.37 -7.94
C GLN A 292 4.36 -8.98 -8.39
N LEU A 293 3.35 -9.83 -8.13
CA LEU A 293 1.95 -9.48 -8.40
C LEU A 293 1.47 -8.33 -7.50
N GLY A 294 1.89 -8.30 -6.24
CA GLY A 294 1.60 -7.22 -5.29
C GLY A 294 2.17 -5.87 -5.75
N VAL A 295 3.46 -5.80 -6.09
CA VAL A 295 4.08 -4.55 -6.58
C VAL A 295 3.51 -4.12 -7.93
N LEU A 296 3.23 -5.05 -8.86
CA LEU A 296 2.55 -4.70 -10.11
C LEU A 296 1.16 -4.10 -9.86
N GLY A 297 0.40 -4.65 -8.91
CA GLY A 297 -0.89 -4.08 -8.48
C GLY A 297 -0.73 -2.67 -7.89
N GLY A 298 0.27 -2.46 -7.04
CA GLY A 298 0.61 -1.15 -6.49
C GLY A 298 0.95 -0.12 -7.57
N THR A 299 1.83 -0.48 -8.50
CA THR A 299 2.25 0.38 -9.62
C THR A 299 1.08 0.71 -10.56
N ALA A 300 0.15 -0.22 -10.78
CA ALA A 300 -1.09 0.03 -11.49
C ALA A 300 -2.02 1.03 -10.76
N VAL A 301 -2.19 0.90 -9.45
CA VAL A 301 -2.97 1.83 -8.61
C VAL A 301 -2.36 3.23 -8.61
N ILE A 302 -1.03 3.36 -8.54
CA ILE A 302 -0.32 4.64 -8.61
C ILE A 302 -0.56 5.32 -9.96
N PHE A 303 -0.46 4.57 -11.06
CA PHE A 303 -0.67 5.07 -12.42
C PHE A 303 -2.11 5.54 -12.67
N LEU A 304 -3.10 4.76 -12.22
CA LEU A 304 -4.52 5.04 -12.44
C LEU A 304 -5.03 6.13 -11.49
N GLY A 305 -4.64 6.06 -10.21
CA GLY A 305 -5.03 6.98 -9.15
C GLY A 305 -3.89 7.93 -8.74
N SER A 306 -3.32 7.71 -7.55
CA SER A 306 -2.23 8.51 -7.00
C SER A 306 -1.45 7.74 -5.92
N THR A 307 -0.30 8.29 -5.52
CA THR A 307 0.51 7.88 -4.36
C THR A 307 -0.32 7.76 -3.08
N VAL A 308 -1.24 8.70 -2.84
CA VAL A 308 -2.04 8.70 -1.61
C VAL A 308 -3.06 7.57 -1.65
N LEU A 309 -3.71 7.34 -2.79
CA LEU A 309 -4.62 6.20 -2.96
C LEU A 309 -3.88 4.86 -2.81
N ALA A 310 -2.68 4.75 -3.39
CA ALA A 310 -1.83 3.57 -3.23
C ALA A 310 -1.42 3.36 -1.77
N GLY A 311 -1.04 4.42 -1.05
CA GLY A 311 -0.74 4.39 0.38
C GLY A 311 -1.93 3.94 1.22
N VAL A 312 -3.15 4.41 0.91
CA VAL A 312 -4.37 3.94 1.59
C VAL A 312 -4.60 2.47 1.32
N LEU A 313 -4.55 2.02 0.07
CA LEU A 313 -4.77 0.61 -0.28
C LEU A 313 -3.68 -0.31 0.29
N ASN A 314 -2.44 0.17 0.38
CA ASN A 314 -1.35 -0.52 1.04
C ASN A 314 -1.59 -0.66 2.55
N ALA A 315 -2.23 0.34 3.18
CA ALA A 315 -2.67 0.24 4.56
C ALA A 315 -3.94 -0.64 4.70
N VAL A 316 -4.88 -0.64 3.75
CA VAL A 316 -6.06 -1.56 3.72
C VAL A 316 -5.64 -3.04 3.60
N ARG A 317 -4.42 -3.35 3.11
CA ARG A 317 -3.87 -4.71 3.14
C ARG A 317 -3.55 -5.20 4.56
N THR A 318 -3.38 -4.29 5.53
CA THR A 318 -2.82 -4.66 6.83
C THR A 318 -3.79 -5.44 7.71
N PRO A 319 -5.11 -5.14 7.77
CA PRO A 319 -6.05 -5.99 8.48
C PRO A 319 -6.19 -7.38 7.87
N VAL A 320 -6.16 -7.47 6.53
CA VAL A 320 -6.15 -8.75 5.81
C VAL A 320 -4.93 -9.58 6.21
N THR A 321 -3.75 -8.95 6.26
CA THR A 321 -2.49 -9.60 6.66
C THR A 321 -2.52 -10.02 8.13
N SER A 322 -2.98 -9.17 9.05
CA SER A 322 -3.05 -9.49 10.48
C SER A 322 -4.03 -10.64 10.76
N ILE A 323 -5.21 -10.64 10.14
CA ILE A 323 -6.19 -11.73 10.27
C ILE A 323 -5.62 -13.03 9.67
N ALA A 324 -5.00 -12.97 8.49
CA ALA A 324 -4.37 -14.14 7.89
C ALA A 324 -3.21 -14.69 8.75
N ALA A 325 -2.41 -13.82 9.39
CA ALA A 325 -1.34 -14.23 10.29
C ALA A 325 -1.87 -14.94 11.53
N VAL A 326 -2.92 -14.42 12.16
CA VAL A 326 -3.56 -15.07 13.32
C VAL A 326 -4.13 -16.44 12.94
N ILE A 327 -4.81 -16.56 11.79
CA ILE A 327 -5.45 -17.82 11.36
C ILE A 327 -4.42 -18.86 10.89
N LEU A 328 -3.40 -18.46 10.12
CA LEU A 328 -2.49 -19.39 9.44
C LEU A 328 -1.19 -19.66 10.21
N LEU A 329 -0.73 -18.69 11.01
CA LEU A 329 0.54 -18.77 11.77
C LEU A 329 0.30 -18.90 13.28
N ASN A 330 -0.94 -18.76 13.75
CA ASN A 330 -1.29 -18.68 15.17
C ASN A 330 -0.54 -17.52 15.88
N ASP A 331 -0.36 -16.40 15.16
CA ASP A 331 0.29 -15.20 15.69
C ASP A 331 -0.44 -14.69 16.94
N PRO A 332 0.27 -14.33 18.02
CA PRO A 332 -0.34 -13.84 19.26
C PRO A 332 -1.05 -12.49 19.04
N MET A 333 -2.31 -12.42 19.46
CA MET A 333 -3.19 -11.28 19.22
C MET A 333 -3.65 -10.63 20.53
N SER A 334 -2.91 -9.61 20.98
CA SER A 334 -3.18 -8.86 22.21
C SER A 334 -4.41 -7.95 22.09
N GLY A 335 -4.92 -7.45 23.22
CA GLY A 335 -5.96 -6.42 23.23
C GLY A 335 -5.54 -5.12 22.53
N PHE A 336 -4.26 -4.73 22.63
CA PHE A 336 -3.73 -3.55 21.95
C PHE A 336 -3.61 -3.75 20.43
N LYS A 337 -3.23 -4.94 19.96
CA LYS A 337 -3.29 -5.29 18.52
C LYS A 337 -4.71 -5.28 18.00
N ILE A 338 -5.68 -5.82 18.74
CA ILE A 338 -7.09 -5.81 18.33
C ILE A 338 -7.60 -4.37 18.25
N LEU A 339 -7.29 -3.54 19.24
CA LEU A 339 -7.64 -2.12 19.23
C LEU A 339 -7.00 -1.39 18.05
N SER A 340 -5.71 -1.59 17.81
CA SER A 340 -4.98 -0.99 16.69
C SER A 340 -5.53 -1.44 15.32
N LEU A 341 -5.87 -2.72 15.17
CA LEU A 341 -6.54 -3.29 14.00
C LEU A 341 -7.89 -2.62 13.72
N VAL A 342 -8.73 -2.45 14.76
CA VAL A 342 -10.05 -1.80 14.65
C VAL A 342 -9.90 -0.31 14.29
N ILE A 343 -8.98 0.40 14.94
CA ILE A 343 -8.65 1.81 14.66
C ILE A 343 -8.16 1.96 13.22
N THR A 344 -7.31 1.04 12.75
CA THR A 344 -6.79 1.00 11.39
C THR A 344 -7.91 0.81 10.35
N ILE A 345 -8.83 -0.14 10.59
CA ILE A 345 -10.05 -0.32 9.76
C ILE A 345 -10.92 0.95 9.74
N TRP A 346 -11.14 1.58 10.89
CA TRP A 346 -11.90 2.83 11.00
C TRP A 346 -11.25 3.98 10.20
N GLY A 347 -9.92 4.08 10.21
CA GLY A 347 -9.16 5.05 9.42
C GLY A 347 -9.45 4.92 7.92
N PHE A 348 -9.53 3.69 7.40
CA PHE A 348 -9.86 3.45 5.99
C PHE A 348 -11.32 3.74 5.67
N GLY A 349 -12.26 3.33 6.54
CA GLY A 349 -13.68 3.66 6.39
C GLY A 349 -13.88 5.18 6.33
N SER A 350 -13.19 5.91 7.20
CA SER A 350 -13.18 7.38 7.23
C SER A 350 -12.60 7.99 5.95
N TYR A 351 -11.52 7.41 5.40
CA TYR A 351 -10.94 7.83 4.12
C TYR A 351 -11.92 7.68 2.96
N ILE A 352 -12.47 6.47 2.77
CA ILE A 352 -13.36 6.14 1.65
C ILE A 352 -14.63 7.01 1.70
N TYR A 353 -15.18 7.22 2.91
CA TYR A 353 -16.34 8.08 3.10
C TYR A 353 -16.04 9.55 2.75
N GLY A 354 -14.94 10.11 3.26
CA GLY A 354 -14.59 11.51 3.02
C GLY A 354 -14.18 11.80 1.58
N SER A 355 -13.48 10.87 0.90
CA SER A 355 -13.18 11.01 -0.53
C SER A 355 -14.46 11.03 -1.37
N SER A 356 -15.43 10.16 -1.06
CA SER A 356 -16.73 10.10 -1.74
C SER A 356 -17.56 11.38 -1.54
N MET A 357 -17.53 11.95 -0.34
CA MET A 357 -18.23 13.22 -0.04
C MET A 357 -17.56 14.45 -0.68
N ARG A 358 -16.25 14.40 -0.99
CA ARG A 358 -15.59 15.49 -1.72
C ARG A 358 -15.99 15.52 -3.20
N GLU A 359 -16.15 14.36 -3.84
CA GLU A 359 -16.59 14.28 -5.23
C GLU A 359 -18.00 14.89 -5.39
N LYS A 360 -18.92 14.53 -4.48
CA LYS A 360 -20.25 15.16 -4.31
C LYS A 360 -20.21 16.69 -4.23
N ASN A 361 -19.26 17.27 -3.48
CA ASN A 361 -19.16 18.72 -3.29
C ASN A 361 -18.49 19.45 -4.46
N HIS A 362 -17.59 18.80 -5.20
CA HIS A 362 -17.01 19.37 -6.41
C HIS A 362 -18.01 19.40 -7.57
N GLU A 363 -18.87 18.39 -7.68
CA GLU A 363 -19.90 18.35 -8.71
C GLU A 363 -21.08 19.28 -8.40
N SER A 364 -21.53 19.41 -7.14
CA SER A 364 -22.59 20.36 -6.81
C SER A 364 -22.21 21.81 -7.18
N VAL A 365 -20.99 22.24 -6.87
CA VAL A 365 -20.48 23.57 -7.25
C VAL A 365 -20.38 23.73 -8.78
N ALA A 366 -20.04 22.67 -9.52
CA ALA A 366 -20.01 22.70 -10.99
C ALA A 366 -21.42 22.83 -11.62
N THR A 367 -22.42 22.16 -11.06
CA THR A 367 -23.81 22.23 -11.52
C THR A 367 -24.44 23.59 -11.23
N TYR A 368 -24.05 24.27 -10.14
CA TYR A 368 -24.49 25.64 -9.82
C TYR A 368 -23.67 26.76 -10.48
N SER A 369 -22.62 26.45 -11.24
CA SER A 369 -21.78 27.43 -11.96
C SER A 369 -21.82 27.28 -13.49
N SER A 370 -22.70 26.42 -14.01
CA SER A 370 -23.04 26.35 -15.43
C SER A 370 -24.22 27.30 -15.69
N PRO A 371 -24.11 28.26 -16.63
CA PRO A 371 -25.15 29.27 -16.90
C PRO A 371 -26.39 28.71 -17.63
#